data_AF-Q7R8L3-F1
#
_entry.id   AF-Q7R8L3-F1
#
_cell.length_a   1.000
_cell.length_b   1.000
_cell.length_c   1.000
_cell.angle_alpha   90.00
_cell.angle_beta   90.00
_cell.angle_gamma   90.00
#
_symmetry.space_group_name_H-M   'P 1'
#
loop_
_entity.id
_entity.type
_entity.pdbx_description
1 polymer ?
#
loop_
_entity_poly.entity_id
_entity_poly.type
_entity_poly.pdbx_seq_one_letter_code
_entity_poly.pdbx_strand_id
1 'polypeptide(L)'
;MQFYNILLGKIVRVYNPNLVIIQQRSKTWPWSREKYFYAIAAKFKISENKIIIVMSSANINDNNCKNKRNFENIIVKNANLFEANIDSEDDIRNGKLKKIFVNLSGHIIEKKTDRIYVTYFESISGIQILIIIYFNNC
;
A
#
# COMPACT_ATOMS: atom_id res chain seq x y z
N MET A 1 -7.64 12.23 12.40
CA MET A 1 -7.49 12.62 10.98
C MET A 1 -6.02 12.86 10.69
N GLN A 2 -5.35 11.90 10.06
CA GLN A 2 -4.01 12.06 9.49
C GLN A 2 -4.00 11.30 8.15
N PHE A 3 -4.44 11.99 7.10
CA PHE A 3 -4.38 11.51 5.71
C PHE A 3 -2.99 11.76 5.06
N TYR A 4 -2.03 12.30 5.80
CA TYR A 4 -0.67 12.48 5.32
C TYR A 4 0.18 11.30 5.76
N ASN A 5 0.41 10.32 4.88
CA ASN A 5 1.61 9.47 4.77
C ASN A 5 1.44 8.25 3.85
N ILE A 6 0.58 8.31 2.82
CA ILE A 6 0.45 7.20 1.85
C ILE A 6 1.68 7.07 0.94
N LEU A 7 2.49 8.12 0.79
CA LEU A 7 3.67 8.12 -0.09
C LEU A 7 5.02 7.87 0.61
N LEU A 8 5.09 7.90 1.95
CA LEU A 8 6.33 7.70 2.73
C LEU A 8 6.44 6.26 3.28
N GLY A 9 6.30 5.27 2.40
CA GLY A 9 6.59 3.87 2.73
C GLY A 9 8.09 3.57 2.56
N LYS A 10 8.67 2.74 3.44
CA LYS A 10 10.02 2.20 3.25
C LYS A 10 9.98 1.19 2.10
N ILE A 11 10.82 1.37 1.09
CA ILE A 11 11.01 0.33 0.05
C ILE A 11 11.83 -0.79 0.68
N VAL A 12 11.26 -2.00 0.72
CA VAL A 12 11.90 -3.17 1.35
C VAL A 12 12.44 -4.15 0.32
N ARG A 13 11.90 -4.13 -0.92
CA ARG A 13 12.44 -4.90 -2.04
C ARG A 13 12.12 -4.20 -3.34
N VAL A 14 13.08 -4.19 -4.27
CA VAL A 14 12.90 -3.71 -5.64
C VAL A 14 12.98 -4.90 -6.58
N TYR A 15 11.96 -5.10 -7.42
CA TYR A 15 12.01 -6.07 -8.52
C TYR A 15 12.41 -5.38 -9.82
N ASN A 16 11.82 -4.21 -10.08
CA ASN A 16 12.17 -3.35 -11.21
C ASN A 16 11.70 -1.89 -10.92
N PRO A 17 12.01 -0.91 -11.79
CA PRO A 17 11.66 0.50 -11.55
C PRO A 17 10.15 0.79 -11.40
N ASN A 18 9.30 -0.15 -11.78
CA ASN A 18 7.84 -0.04 -11.75
C ASN A 18 7.20 -1.03 -10.77
N LEU A 19 7.96 -1.87 -10.07
CA LEU A 19 7.45 -2.92 -9.19
C LEU A 19 8.35 -3.08 -7.96
N VAL A 20 7.78 -2.80 -6.79
CA VAL A 20 8.49 -2.83 -5.51
C VAL A 20 7.60 -3.44 -4.43
N ILE A 21 8.20 -3.88 -3.34
CA ILE A 21 7.49 -4.10 -2.07
C ILE A 21 7.80 -2.93 -1.16
N ILE A 22 6.76 -2.36 -0.59
CA ILE A 22 6.85 -1.31 0.42
C ILE A 22 6.39 -1.83 1.78
N GLN A 23 6.98 -1.28 2.82
CA GLN A 23 6.53 -1.35 4.20
C GLN A 23 5.99 0.02 4.59
N GLN A 24 4.74 0.06 5.04
CA GLN A 24 4.16 1.27 5.59
C GLN A 24 3.82 1.06 7.06
N ARG A 25 4.14 2.07 7.88
CA ARG A 25 3.84 2.09 9.31
C ARG A 25 2.90 3.27 9.61
N SER A 26 1.93 3.06 10.50
CA SER A 26 0.97 4.09 10.87
C SER A 26 0.55 4.00 12.33
N LYS A 27 0.22 5.15 12.92
CA LYS A 27 -0.45 5.27 14.22
C LYS A 27 -1.85 5.81 13.99
N THR A 28 -2.82 5.27 14.72
CA THR A 28 -4.17 5.86 14.71
C THR A 28 -4.23 7.07 15.63
N TRP A 29 -3.54 7.00 16.78
CA TRP A 29 -3.37 8.06 17.78
C TRP A 29 -1.97 7.98 18.43
N PRO A 30 -1.46 9.05 19.06
CA PRO A 30 -0.10 9.08 19.63
C PRO A 30 0.22 7.91 20.58
N TRP A 31 -0.78 7.50 21.37
CA TRP A 31 -0.70 6.42 22.36
C TRP A 31 -1.17 5.06 21.85
N SER A 32 -1.65 4.99 20.60
CA SER A 32 -2.11 3.73 20.02
C SER A 32 -0.95 2.84 19.63
N ARG A 33 -1.17 1.52 19.70
CA ARG A 33 -0.23 0.55 19.15
C ARG A 33 -0.04 0.81 17.66
N GLU A 34 1.21 0.97 17.27
CA GLU A 34 1.60 1.14 15.86
C GLU A 34 1.14 -0.04 15.02
N LYS A 35 0.68 0.28 13.82
CA LYS A 35 0.27 -0.67 12.80
C LYS A 35 1.31 -0.66 11.68
N TYR A 36 1.44 -1.77 10.99
CA TYR A 36 2.27 -1.87 9.80
C TYR A 36 1.64 -2.81 8.80
N PHE A 37 1.97 -2.62 7.52
CA PHE A 37 1.65 -3.57 6.47
C PHE A 37 2.73 -3.58 5.40
N TYR A 38 2.72 -4.67 4.65
CA TYR A 38 3.46 -4.79 3.42
C TYR A 38 2.50 -4.79 2.24
N ALA A 39 2.92 -4.17 1.15
CA ALA A 39 2.20 -4.20 -0.11
C ALA A 39 3.18 -4.26 -1.28
N ILE A 40 2.80 -5.02 -2.30
CA ILE A 40 3.42 -4.92 -3.62
C ILE A 40 2.82 -3.67 -4.25
N ALA A 41 3.66 -2.74 -4.66
CA ALA A 41 3.28 -1.53 -5.37
C ALA A 41 3.78 -1.61 -6.82
N ALA A 42 2.88 -1.33 -7.75
CA ALA A 42 3.13 -1.34 -9.18
C ALA A 42 2.74 0.00 -9.80
N LYS A 43 3.57 0.49 -10.72
CA LYS A 43 3.33 1.70 -11.51
C LYS A 43 3.12 1.33 -12.97
N PHE A 44 1.98 1.72 -13.52
CA PHE A 44 1.60 1.50 -14.90
C PHE A 44 1.41 2.83 -15.62
N LYS A 45 2.16 3.05 -16.70
CA LYS A 45 1.91 4.16 -17.62
C LYS A 45 0.92 3.67 -18.67
N ILE A 46 -0.32 4.16 -18.61
CA ILE A 46 -1.41 3.76 -19.51
C ILE A 46 -1.36 4.55 -20.81
N SER A 47 -1.04 5.84 -20.71
CA SER A 47 -0.77 6.72 -21.85
C SER A 47 0.22 7.79 -21.44
N GLU A 48 0.60 8.69 -22.36
CA GLU A 48 1.46 9.83 -22.04
C GLU A 48 0.93 10.67 -20.88
N ASN A 49 -0.39 10.79 -20.78
CA ASN A 49 -1.08 11.62 -19.82
C ASN A 49 -1.72 10.85 -18.67
N LYS A 50 -1.58 9.53 -18.60
CA LYS A 50 -2.27 8.70 -17.60
C LYS A 50 -1.36 7.67 -16.97
N ILE A 51 -1.23 7.72 -15.65
CA ILE A 51 -0.47 6.78 -14.84
C ILE A 51 -1.37 6.22 -13.75
N ILE A 52 -1.23 4.92 -13.48
CA ILE A 52 -1.87 4.24 -12.37
C ILE A 52 -0.77 3.73 -11.46
N ILE A 53 -0.86 4.06 -10.17
CA ILE A 53 -0.06 3.47 -9.11
C ILE A 53 -1.01 2.65 -8.28
N VAL A 54 -0.80 1.34 -8.21
CA VAL A 54 -1.66 0.43 -7.47
C VAL A 54 -0.84 -0.41 -6.53
N MET A 55 -1.39 -0.72 -5.37
CA MET A 55 -0.76 -1.56 -4.38
C MET A 55 -1.75 -2.51 -3.74
N SER A 56 -1.25 -3.66 -3.33
CA SER A 56 -2.03 -4.71 -2.69
C SER A 56 -1.14 -5.48 -1.71
N SER A 57 -1.68 -5.84 -0.56
CA SER A 57 -0.99 -6.75 0.36
C SER A 57 -0.83 -8.13 -0.26
N ALA A 58 0.28 -8.76 0.09
CA ALA A 58 0.63 -10.12 -0.32
C ALA A 58 1.04 -10.95 0.90
N ASN A 59 1.24 -12.25 0.70
CA ASN A 59 1.65 -13.17 1.75
C ASN A 59 3.14 -12.99 2.07
N ILE A 60 3.42 -12.00 2.92
CA ILE A 60 4.79 -11.68 3.35
C ILE A 60 5.10 -12.39 4.67
N ASN A 61 6.10 -13.25 4.64
CA ASN A 61 6.72 -13.79 5.84
C ASN A 61 7.80 -12.81 6.34
N ASP A 62 7.48 -12.12 7.42
CA ASP A 62 8.30 -11.10 8.07
C ASP A 62 8.93 -11.61 9.37
N ASN A 63 8.90 -12.92 9.62
CA ASN A 63 9.40 -13.56 10.85
C ASN A 63 8.79 -12.97 12.15
N ASN A 64 7.54 -12.47 12.08
CA ASN A 64 6.82 -11.99 13.26
C ASN A 64 6.44 -13.16 14.16
N CYS A 65 6.98 -13.20 15.38
CA CYS A 65 6.75 -14.29 16.33
C CYS A 65 5.30 -14.41 16.80
N LYS A 66 4.52 -13.31 16.76
CA LYS A 66 3.13 -13.25 17.26
C LYS A 66 2.09 -13.35 16.16
N ASN A 67 2.41 -12.99 14.93
CA ASN A 67 1.42 -12.94 13.85
C ASN A 67 1.80 -13.87 12.68
N LYS A 68 1.13 -15.03 12.65
CA LYS A 68 1.22 -16.04 11.59
C LYS A 68 -0.02 -16.07 10.70
N ARG A 69 -0.88 -15.04 10.74
CA ARG A 69 -2.08 -15.02 9.90
C ARG A 69 -1.69 -14.80 8.44
N ASN A 70 -2.15 -15.73 7.61
CA ASN A 70 -2.14 -15.55 6.17
C ASN A 70 -3.24 -14.55 5.79
N PHE A 71 -2.95 -13.76 4.78
CA PHE A 71 -3.90 -12.81 4.22
C PHE A 71 -4.55 -13.43 3.00
N GLU A 72 -5.88 -13.29 2.91
CA GLU A 72 -6.62 -13.64 1.71
C GLU A 72 -7.24 -12.37 1.13
N ASN A 73 -6.72 -11.98 -0.02
CA ASN A 73 -7.23 -10.89 -0.81
C ASN A 73 -8.45 -11.35 -1.60
N ILE A 74 -9.60 -10.74 -1.31
CA ILE A 74 -10.86 -11.04 -1.99
C ILE A 74 -11.02 -10.30 -3.33
N ILE A 75 -10.26 -9.20 -3.54
CA ILE A 75 -10.37 -8.35 -4.75
C ILE A 75 -9.36 -8.81 -5.78
N VAL A 76 -8.09 -8.91 -5.39
CA VAL A 76 -7.00 -9.35 -6.26
C VAL A 76 -6.62 -10.78 -5.89
N LYS A 77 -7.41 -11.76 -6.34
CA LYS A 77 -7.19 -13.18 -6.00
C LYS A 77 -5.77 -13.66 -6.32
N ASN A 78 -5.18 -13.18 -7.41
CA ASN A 78 -3.81 -13.51 -7.80
C ASN A 78 -2.75 -13.01 -6.80
N ALA A 79 -3.06 -12.01 -5.98
CA ALA A 79 -2.14 -11.54 -4.93
C ALA A 79 -1.93 -12.60 -3.83
N ASN A 80 -2.86 -13.55 -3.68
CA ASN A 80 -2.77 -14.64 -2.71
C ASN A 80 -1.68 -15.67 -3.08
N LEU A 81 -1.34 -15.76 -4.36
CA LEU A 81 -0.27 -16.63 -4.87
C LEU A 81 1.12 -16.04 -4.65
N PHE A 82 1.21 -14.75 -4.33
CA PHE A 82 2.48 -14.10 -4.13
C PHE A 82 2.97 -14.27 -2.71
N GLU A 83 4.11 -14.93 -2.58
CA GLU A 83 4.82 -15.11 -1.31
C GLU A 83 6.21 -14.49 -1.35
N ALA A 84 6.61 -13.83 -0.26
CA ALA A 84 7.97 -13.33 -0.12
C ALA A 84 8.42 -13.32 1.34
N ASN A 85 9.65 -13.76 1.56
CA ASN A 85 10.34 -13.61 2.84
C ASN A 85 11.01 -12.24 2.92
N ILE A 86 10.84 -11.52 4.03
CA ILE A 86 11.48 -10.22 4.30
C ILE A 86 12.13 -10.27 5.68
N ASP A 87 13.40 -9.88 5.76
CA ASP A 87 14.04 -9.66 7.06
C ASP A 87 13.56 -8.31 7.61
N SER A 88 12.70 -8.39 8.62
CA SER A 88 12.02 -7.23 9.20
C SER A 88 12.74 -6.71 10.43
N GLU A 89 12.40 -5.49 10.85
CA GLU A 89 13.01 -4.89 12.04
C GLU A 89 12.59 -5.61 13.35
N ASP A 90 13.40 -5.47 14.41
CA ASP A 90 13.21 -6.18 15.68
C ASP A 90 11.83 -5.98 16.32
N ASP A 91 11.24 -4.81 16.16
CA ASP A 91 9.91 -4.52 16.68
C ASP A 91 8.80 -5.27 15.93
N ILE A 92 8.98 -5.53 14.64
CA ILE A 92 8.12 -6.40 13.83
C ILE A 92 8.34 -7.87 14.24
N ARG A 93 9.59 -8.34 14.27
CA ARG A 93 9.94 -9.73 14.62
C ARG A 93 9.43 -10.11 16.01
N ASN A 94 9.55 -9.19 16.98
CA ASN A 94 9.04 -9.37 18.35
C ASN A 94 7.52 -9.14 18.49
N GLY A 95 6.82 -8.83 17.40
CA GLY A 95 5.38 -8.60 17.39
C GLY A 95 4.96 -7.41 18.26
N LYS A 96 5.77 -6.35 18.35
CA LYS A 96 5.39 -5.09 19.03
C LYS A 96 4.37 -4.31 18.21
N LEU A 97 4.48 -4.36 16.89
CA LEU A 97 3.58 -3.71 15.94
C LEU A 97 2.39 -4.61 15.56
N LYS A 98 1.25 -4.03 15.18
CA LYS A 98 0.08 -4.76 14.68
C LYS A 98 0.11 -4.84 13.15
N LYS A 99 0.27 -6.05 12.60
CA LYS A 99 0.16 -6.28 11.15
C LYS A 99 -1.28 -6.04 10.70
N ILE A 100 -1.46 -5.27 9.63
CA ILE A 100 -2.72 -5.07 8.92
C ILE A 100 -2.52 -5.41 7.43
N PHE A 101 -3.61 -5.49 6.68
CA PHE A 101 -3.58 -5.82 5.26
C PHE A 101 -4.50 -4.90 4.46
N VAL A 102 -4.08 -4.58 3.24
CA VAL A 102 -4.82 -3.74 2.28
C VAL A 102 -5.20 -4.62 1.11
N ASN A 103 -6.49 -4.67 0.77
CA ASN A 103 -6.97 -5.47 -0.36
C ASN A 103 -6.54 -4.82 -1.67
N LEU A 104 -6.75 -3.52 -1.79
CA LEU A 104 -6.37 -2.76 -2.97
C LEU A 104 -6.31 -1.28 -2.61
N SER A 105 -5.23 -0.59 -2.95
CA SER A 105 -5.16 0.86 -2.83
C SER A 105 -4.37 1.43 -3.98
N GLY A 106 -4.58 2.69 -4.31
CA GLY A 106 -3.81 3.32 -5.38
C GLY A 106 -4.28 4.70 -5.75
N HIS A 107 -3.61 5.22 -6.78
CA HIS A 107 -3.87 6.51 -7.38
C HIS A 107 -3.95 6.35 -8.89
N ILE A 108 -4.94 7.00 -9.50
CA ILE A 108 -4.99 7.24 -10.93
C ILE A 108 -4.68 8.72 -11.12
N ILE A 109 -3.59 9.00 -11.83
CA ILE A 109 -3.15 10.36 -12.14
C ILE A 109 -3.38 10.56 -13.62
N GLU A 110 -4.25 11.51 -13.97
CA GLU A 110 -4.62 11.82 -15.34
C GLU A 110 -4.43 13.32 -15.62
N LYS A 111 -3.51 13.63 -16.52
CA LYS A 111 -3.27 14.99 -17.01
C LYS A 111 -4.24 15.30 -18.16
N LYS A 112 -4.97 16.38 -18.04
CA LYS A 112 -5.72 17.03 -19.12
C LYS A 112 -5.08 18.38 -19.43
N THR A 113 -5.60 19.07 -20.45
CA THR A 113 -5.05 20.33 -20.97
C THR A 113 -4.73 21.33 -19.86
N ASP A 114 -5.69 21.60 -18.97
CA ASP A 114 -5.55 22.64 -17.93
C ASP A 114 -5.64 22.09 -16.50
N ARG A 115 -5.73 20.76 -16.34
CA ARG A 115 -5.97 20.13 -15.03
C ARG A 115 -5.27 18.80 -14.87
N ILE A 116 -4.86 18.49 -13.65
CA ILE A 116 -4.43 17.16 -13.23
C ILE A 116 -5.50 16.57 -12.33
N TYR A 117 -6.04 15.42 -12.71
CA TYR A 117 -6.97 14.64 -11.91
C TYR A 117 -6.19 13.59 -11.15
N VAL A 118 -6.40 13.52 -9.83
CA VAL A 118 -5.88 12.48 -8.96
C VAL A 118 -7.06 11.78 -8.31
N THR A 119 -7.28 10.53 -8.71
CA THR A 119 -8.28 9.65 -8.09
C THR A 119 -7.56 8.71 -7.14
N TYR A 120 -7.82 8.86 -5.85
CA TYR A 120 -7.39 7.92 -4.82
C TYR A 120 -8.49 6.88 -4.59
N PHE A 121 -8.09 5.61 -4.48
CA PHE A 121 -8.98 4.53 -4.11
C PHE A 121 -8.31 3.64 -3.06
N GLU A 122 -9.12 3.11 -2.14
CA GLU A 122 -8.66 2.19 -1.10
C GLU A 122 -9.77 1.22 -0.72
N SER A 123 -9.38 -0.04 -0.50
CA SER A 123 -10.21 -1.08 0.08
C SER A 123 -9.46 -1.80 1.19
N ILE A 124 -9.98 -1.70 2.41
CA ILE A 124 -9.47 -2.34 3.62
C ILE A 124 -10.64 -2.97 4.36
N SER A 125 -10.60 -4.29 4.56
CA SER A 125 -11.52 -5.02 5.46
C SER A 125 -13.01 -4.65 5.28
N GLY A 126 -13.48 -4.52 4.05
CA GLY A 126 -14.88 -4.21 3.71
C GLY A 126 -15.21 -2.71 3.62
N ILE A 127 -14.30 -1.82 3.99
CA ILE A 127 -14.43 -0.37 3.74
C ILE A 127 -13.88 -0.08 2.35
N GLN A 128 -14.60 0.73 1.57
CA GLN A 128 -14.17 1.25 0.27
C GLN A 128 -14.20 2.77 0.31
N ILE A 129 -13.09 3.39 -0.08
CA ILE A 129 -12.93 4.84 -0.14
C ILE A 129 -12.55 5.22 -1.57
N LEU A 130 -13.23 6.22 -2.11
CA LEU A 130 -12.92 6.85 -3.39
C LEU A 130 -12.88 8.36 -3.16
N ILE A 131 -11.75 8.98 -3.47
CA ILE A 131 -11.56 10.42 -3.38
C ILE A 131 -11.04 10.91 -4.73
N ILE A 132 -11.66 11.95 -5.27
CA ILE A 132 -11.26 12.58 -6.54
C ILE A 132 -10.88 14.01 -6.25
N ILE A 133 -9.64 14.37 -6.58
CA ILE A 133 -9.10 15.72 -6.45
C ILE A 133 -8.65 16.18 -7.82
N TYR A 134 -8.83 17.46 -8.13
CA TYR A 134 -8.26 18.07 -9.33
C TYR A 134 -7.41 19.27 -8.94
N PHE A 135 -6.31 19.44 -9.65
CA PHE A 135 -5.41 20.59 -9.55
C PHE A 135 -5.47 21.33 -10.88
N ASN A 136 -5.58 22.66 -10.84
CA ASN A 136 -5.39 23.45 -12.06
C ASN A 136 -3.91 23.45 -12.43
N ASN A 137 -3.62 23.36 -13.73
CA ASN A 137 -2.28 23.60 -14.24
C ASN A 137 -1.98 25.10 -14.01
N CYS A 138 -0.87 25.39 -13.33
CA CYS A 138 -0.34 26.74 -13.22
C CYS A 138 0.22 27.21 -14.56
#